data_AF-A0AAW9YX68-F1
#
_entry.id   AF-A0AAW9YX68-F1
#
_cell.length_a   1.000
_cell.length_b   1.000
_cell.length_c   1.000
_cell.angle_alpha   90.00
_cell.angle_beta   90.00
_cell.angle_gamma   90.00
#
_symmetry.space_group_name_H-M   'P 1'
#
loop_
_entity.id
_entity.type
_entity.pdbx_description
1 polymer ?
#
loop_
_entity_poly.entity_id
_entity_poly.type
_entity_poly.pdbx_seq_one_letter_code
_entity_poly.pdbx_strand_id
1 'polypeptide(L)' 'MTIGEMQDFLGDLYRDAYKGDKLIKINLVQMGWAIERMLARGQITPFDDYDKVSHFIFDEIDFTQRSRHDRG' A
#
# COMPACT_ATOMS: atom_id res chain seq x y z
N MET A 1 1.77 11.86 -8.49
CA MET A 1 1.54 12.00 -7.03
C MET A 1 2.73 11.38 -6.35
N THR A 2 3.34 12.04 -5.37
CA THR A 2 4.47 11.44 -4.64
C THR A 2 4.00 10.29 -3.74
N ILE A 3 4.91 9.40 -3.34
CA ILE A 3 4.60 8.35 -2.36
C ILE A 3 4.09 8.94 -1.04
N GLY A 4 4.67 10.05 -0.57
CA GLY A 4 4.18 10.73 0.63
C GLY A 4 2.72 11.21 0.49
N GLU A 5 2.41 11.90 -0.61
CA GLU A 5 1.03 12.35 -0.90
C GLU A 5 0.06 11.17 -1.05
N MET A 6 0.53 10.04 -1.59
CA MET A 6 -0.28 8.82 -1.70
C MET A 6 -0.61 8.23 -0.32
N GLN A 7 0.32 8.24 0.63
CA GLN A 7 0.04 7.76 1.99
C GLN A 7 -1.01 8.62 2.71
N ASP A 8 -0.94 9.94 2.53
CA ASP A 8 -1.95 10.85 3.07
C ASP A 8 -3.32 10.57 2.44
N PHE A 9 -3.37 10.42 1.11
CA PHE A 9 -4.59 10.10 0.38
C PHE A 9 -5.22 8.76 0.82
N LEU A 10 -4.40 7.72 1.01
CA LEU A 10 -4.85 6.43 1.55
C LEU A 10 -5.48 6.58 2.94
N GLY A 11 -4.91 7.44 3.78
CA GLY A 11 -5.44 7.76 5.09
C GLY A 11 -6.84 8.39 5.02
N ASP A 12 -7.03 9.34 4.12
CA ASP A 12 -8.31 10.03 3.94
C ASP A 12 -9.38 9.07 3.38
N LEU A 13 -9.02 8.23 2.41
CA LEU A 13 -9.92 7.19 1.90
C LEU A 13 -10.36 6.22 3.00
N TYR A 14 -9.43 5.82 3.87
CA TYR A 14 -9.71 4.90 4.98
C TYR A 14 -10.64 5.50 6.05
N ARG A 15 -10.44 6.77 6.38
CA ARG A 15 -11.19 7.46 7.45
C ARG A 15 -12.57 7.91 6.99
N ASP A 16 -12.65 8.46 5.78
CA ASP A 16 -13.83 9.21 5.36
C ASP A 16 -14.59 8.46 4.26
N ALA A 17 -13.96 8.20 3.11
CA ALA A 17 -14.65 7.68 1.93
C ALA A 17 -15.19 6.25 2.13
N TYR A 18 -14.41 5.38 2.76
CA TYR A 18 -14.73 3.95 2.89
C TYR A 18 -15.02 3.51 4.32
N LYS A 19 -15.41 4.43 5.21
CA LYS A 19 -15.68 4.15 6.63
C LYS A 19 -16.61 2.94 6.85
N GLY A 20 -17.60 2.73 5.97
CA GLY A 20 -18.57 1.65 6.03
C GLY A 20 -18.21 0.37 5.27
N ASP A 21 -17.15 0.39 4.45
CA ASP A 21 -16.76 -0.76 3.62
C ASP A 21 -15.53 -1.46 4.22
N LYS A 22 -15.78 -2.56 4.92
CA LYS A 22 -14.73 -3.34 5.58
C LYS A 22 -13.73 -3.93 4.59
N LEU A 23 -14.17 -4.36 3.41
CA LEU A 23 -13.30 -5.02 2.45
C LEU A 23 -12.35 -4.00 1.83
N ILE A 24 -12.86 -2.84 1.42
CA ILE A 24 -12.04 -1.78 0.86
C ILE A 24 -11.04 -1.26 1.90
N LYS A 25 -11.46 -1.09 3.17
CA LYS A 25 -10.55 -0.68 4.24
C LYS A 25 -9.39 -1.67 4.47
N ILE A 26 -9.63 -2.97 4.34
CA ILE A 26 -8.55 -3.96 4.43
C ILE A 26 -7.55 -3.77 3.30
N ASN A 27 -8.02 -3.57 2.06
CA ASN A 27 -7.15 -3.36 0.90
C ASN A 27 -6.30 -2.09 1.04
N LEU A 28 -6.89 -0.99 1.52
CA LEU A 28 -6.16 0.27 1.78
C LEU A 28 -5.06 0.09 2.81
N VAL A 29 -5.33 -0.63 3.91
CA VAL A 29 -4.32 -0.93 4.94
C VAL A 29 -3.20 -1.81 4.38
N GLN A 30 -3.54 -2.82 3.57
CA GLN A 30 -2.54 -3.67 2.93
C GLN A 30 -1.60 -2.87 2.02
N MET A 31 -2.14 -1.94 1.25
CA MET A 31 -1.37 -1.05 0.39
C MET A 31 -0.45 -0.13 1.20
N GLY A 32 -0.98 0.49 2.27
CA GLY A 32 -0.17 1.30 3.17
C GLY A 32 1.00 0.52 3.78
N TRP A 33 0.77 -0.72 4.22
CA TRP A 33 1.84 -1.57 4.74
C TRP A 33 2.87 -2.00 3.69
N ALA A 34 2.46 -2.19 2.43
CA ALA A 34 3.40 -2.50 1.35
C ALA A 34 4.35 -1.31 1.11
N ILE A 35 3.80 -0.11 1.02
CA ILE A 35 4.58 1.14 0.88
C ILE A 35 5.57 1.29 2.03
N GLU A 36 5.12 1.13 3.28
CA GLU A 36 5.99 1.21 4.48
C GLU A 36 7.15 0.20 4.44
N ARG A 37 6.90 -1.05 4.03
CA ARG A 37 7.97 -2.06 3.91
C ARG A 37 8.98 -1.70 2.83
N MET A 38 8.51 -1.18 1.70
CA MET A 38 9.39 -0.80 0.59
C MET A 38 10.22 0.44 0.95
N LEU A 39 9.64 1.42 1.65
CA LEU A 39 10.35 2.57 2.21
C LEU A 39 11.42 2.12 3.21
N ALA A 40 11.07 1.22 4.15
CA ALA A 40 12.01 0.69 5.14
C ALA A 40 13.19 -0.08 4.53
N ARG A 41 12.99 -0.71 3.36
CA ARG A 41 14.04 -1.39 2.59
C ARG A 41 14.82 -0.46 1.66
N GLY A 42 14.44 0.82 1.56
CA GLY A 42 15.02 1.79 0.62
C GLY A 42 14.76 1.46 -0.85
N GLN A 43 13.73 0.68 -1.15
CA GLN A 43 13.34 0.32 -2.53
C GLN A 43 12.60 1.45 -3.24
N ILE A 44 11.93 2.30 -2.46
CA ILE A 44 11.29 3.55 -2.90
C ILE A 44 11.60 4.64 -1.87
N THR A 45 11.36 5.88 -2.24
CA THR A 45 11.46 7.06 -1.39
C THR A 45 10.11 7.78 -1.29
N PRO A 46 9.88 8.61 -0.25
CA PRO A 46 8.65 9.41 -0.16
C PRO A 46 8.44 10.38 -1.32
N PHE A 47 9.51 10.72 -2.05
CA PHE A 47 9.48 11.67 -3.17
C PHE A 47 9.27 11.00 -4.53
N ASP A 48 9.30 9.66 -4.58
CA ASP A 48 9.10 8.94 -5.82
C ASP A 48 7.68 9.15 -6.35
N ASP A 49 7.55 9.19 -7.67
CA ASP A 49 6.25 9.30 -8.33
C ASP A 49 5.52 7.96 -8.27
N TYR A 50 4.39 7.93 -7.57
CA TYR A 50 3.56 6.75 -7.37
C TYR A 50 3.27 6.04 -8.69
N ASP A 51 2.95 6.78 -9.76
CA ASP A 51 2.58 6.17 -11.04
C ASP A 51 3.73 5.33 -11.62
N LYS A 52 4.98 5.71 -11.33
CA LYS A 52 6.18 4.99 -11.80
C LYS A 52 6.51 3.76 -10.98
N VAL A 53 6.12 3.73 -9.71
CA VAL A 53 6.48 2.65 -8.77
C VAL A 53 5.28 1.80 -8.32
N SER A 54 4.08 2.15 -8.76
CA SER A 54 2.82 1.47 -8.40
C SER A 54 2.86 -0.04 -8.65
N HIS A 55 3.42 -0.47 -9.78
CA HIS A 55 3.56 -1.89 -10.12
C HIS A 55 4.38 -2.66 -9.08
N PHE A 56 5.49 -2.11 -8.58
CA PHE A 56 6.30 -2.73 -7.53
C PHE A 56 5.53 -2.86 -6.20
N ILE A 57 4.67 -1.88 -5.89
CA ILE A 57 3.83 -1.91 -4.69
C ILE A 57 2.79 -3.03 -4.79
N PHE A 58 2.17 -3.22 -5.96
CA PHE A 58 1.23 -4.32 -6.19
C PHE A 58 1.93 -5.68 -6.12
N ASP A 59 3.12 -5.81 -6.69
CA ASP A 59 3.92 -7.04 -6.61
C ASP A 59 4.28 -7.41 -5.14
N GLU A 60 4.60 -6.43 -4.30
CA GLU A 60 4.87 -6.65 -2.86
C GLU A 60 3.62 -7.11 -2.10
N ILE A 61 2.43 -6.62 -2.47
CA ILE A 61 1.15 -7.08 -1.89
C ILE A 61 0.91 -8.54 -2.29
N ASP A 62 1.05 -8.88 -3.56
CA ASP A 62 0.85 -10.25 -4.06
C ASP A 62 1.83 -11.24 -3.43
N PHE A 63 3.12 -10.88 -3.34
CA PHE A 63 4.14 -11.69 -2.68
C PHE A 63 3.79 -11.97 -1.22
N THR A 64 3.37 -10.94 -0.48
CA THR A 64 3.00 -11.11 0.93
C THR A 64 1.73 -11.93 1.11
N GLN A 65 0.76 -11.84 0.21
CA GLN A 65 -0.44 -12.69 0.23
C GLN A 65 -0.10 -14.16 -0.07
N ARG A 66 0.72 -14.45 -1.08
CA ARG A 66 1.16 -15.82 -1.41
C ARG A 66 1.94 -16.46 -0.26
N SER A 67 2.88 -15.72 0.34
CA SER A 67 3.68 -16.20 1.50
C SER A 67 2.85 -16.54 2.75
N ARG A 68 1.62 -16.05 2.83
CA ARG A 68 0.65 -16.40 3.89
C ARG A 68 -0.15 -17.64 3.55
N HIS A 69 -0.41 -17.89 2.27
CA HIS A 69 -1.12 -19.07 1.78
C HIS A 69 -0.23 -20.32 1.84
N ASP A 70 1.07 -20.19 1.53
CA ASP A 70 2.03 -21.31 1.53
C ASP A 70 2.45 -21.78 2.95
N ARG A 71 1.92 -21.13 4.00
CA ARG A 71 2.12 -21.52 5.42
C ARG A 71 0.93 -22.30 6.00
N GLY A 72 -0.02 -22.70 5.15
CA GLY A 72 -1.21 -23.49 5.50
C GLY A 72 -0.99 -24.99 5.37
#